data_AF-A0A7J2UPL4-F1
#
_entry.id   AF-A0A7J2UPL4-F1
#
_cell.length_a   1.000
_cell.length_b   1.000
_cell.length_c   1.000
_cell.angle_alpha   90.00
_cell.angle_beta   90.00
_cell.angle_gamma   90.00
#
_symmetry.space_group_name_H-M   'P 1'
#
loop_
_entity.id
_entity.type
_entity.pdbx_description
1 polymer ?
#
loop_
_entity_poly.entity_id
_entity_poly.type
_entity_poly.pdbx_seq_one_letter_code
_entity_poly.pdbx_strand_id
1 'polypeptide(L)'
;MLTRLREAVALLREFRHKSVLVISHSDADGVCAAAILSKCLERSGIEHSVSFVEMPYPEFFEDLPGADLVILADVGSSMIAHLKRIFAGRHVIVLDHHEPGDGEEWTGLVHLNAHMLGMDGGTEISGAGMAYLFAYACDTENTDLSPFAIIGALGDAQDLWGELRGINRKIAQLATG
;
A
#
# COMPACT_ATOMS: atom_id res chain seq x y z
N MET A 1 -7.80 11.84 -4.71
CA MET A 1 -7.89 10.35 -4.77
C MET A 1 -7.68 9.80 -6.17
N LEU A 2 -8.62 9.98 -7.11
CA LEU A 2 -8.59 9.27 -8.40
C LEU A 2 -7.36 9.57 -9.29
N THR A 3 -6.81 10.79 -9.23
CA THR A 3 -5.61 11.17 -10.00
C THR A 3 -4.36 10.43 -9.54
N ARG A 4 -4.01 10.51 -8.24
CA ARG A 4 -2.86 9.79 -7.65
C ARG A 4 -2.97 8.28 -7.85
N LEU A 5 -4.18 7.72 -7.74
CA LEU A 5 -4.40 6.28 -7.96
C LEU A 5 -4.10 5.88 -9.40
N ARG A 6 -4.53 6.69 -10.38
CA ARG A 6 -4.19 6.50 -11.80
C ARG A 6 -2.69 6.65 -12.06
N GLU A 7 -2.02 7.58 -11.40
CA GLU A 7 -0.56 7.73 -11.46
C GLU A 7 0.15 6.46 -10.99
N ALA A 8 -0.26 5.89 -9.85
CA ALA A 8 0.33 4.65 -9.33
C ALA A 8 0.10 3.46 -10.28
N VAL A 9 -1.12 3.32 -10.83
CA VAL A 9 -1.44 2.25 -11.79
C VAL A 9 -0.65 2.44 -13.09
N ALA A 10 -0.51 3.67 -13.58
CA ALA A 10 0.29 3.98 -14.75
C ALA A 10 1.77 3.63 -14.51
N LEU A 11 2.32 4.01 -13.36
CA LEU A 11 3.67 3.67 -12.96
C LEU A 11 3.86 2.14 -12.93
N LEU A 12 2.99 1.38 -12.25
CA LEU A 12 3.10 -0.08 -12.24
C LEU A 12 3.11 -0.68 -13.66
N ARG A 13 2.29 -0.15 -14.58
CA ARG A 13 2.23 -0.63 -15.97
C ARG A 13 3.52 -0.39 -16.76
N GLU A 14 4.27 0.67 -16.46
CA GLU A 14 5.60 0.92 -17.04
C GLU A 14 6.62 -0.16 -16.61
N PHE A 15 6.42 -0.74 -15.42
CA PHE A 15 7.29 -1.74 -14.81
C PHE A 15 6.78 -3.18 -14.94
N ARG A 16 5.78 -3.43 -15.79
CA ARG A 16 5.15 -4.76 -15.95
C ARG A 16 6.09 -5.91 -16.37
N HIS A 17 7.25 -5.61 -16.93
CA HIS A 17 8.28 -6.57 -17.38
C HIS A 17 9.58 -6.44 -16.60
N LYS A 18 9.48 -5.92 -15.37
CA LYS A 18 10.59 -5.54 -14.50
C LYS A 18 10.39 -6.15 -13.12
N SER A 19 11.44 -6.17 -12.30
CA SER A 19 11.33 -6.72 -10.95
C SER A 19 10.61 -5.74 -10.03
N VAL A 20 9.60 -6.25 -9.31
CA VAL A 20 8.88 -5.49 -8.27
C VAL A 20 9.20 -6.06 -6.90
N LEU A 21 9.57 -5.20 -5.95
CA LEU A 21 9.71 -5.56 -4.54
C LEU A 21 8.56 -4.97 -3.75
N VAL A 22 7.76 -5.81 -3.12
CA VAL A 22 6.75 -5.41 -2.14
C VAL A 22 7.38 -5.45 -0.75
N ILE A 23 7.26 -4.35 -0.01
CA ILE A 23 7.68 -4.24 1.38
C ILE A 23 6.46 -3.91 2.21
N SER A 24 6.20 -4.68 3.26
CA SER A 24 5.03 -4.41 4.10
C SER A 24 5.29 -4.65 5.57
N HIS A 25 4.49 -4.03 6.42
CA HIS A 25 4.55 -4.26 7.84
C HIS A 25 4.19 -5.72 8.17
N SER A 26 4.74 -6.27 9.26
CA SER A 26 4.60 -7.70 9.59
C SER A 26 3.35 -8.04 10.40
N ASP A 27 2.50 -7.06 10.74
CA ASP A 27 1.25 -7.31 11.45
C ASP A 27 0.12 -7.77 10.50
N ALA A 28 -1.10 -7.86 11.03
CA ALA A 28 -2.25 -8.33 10.26
C ALA A 28 -2.61 -7.39 9.09
N ASP A 29 -2.44 -6.08 9.24
CA ASP A 29 -2.77 -5.12 8.19
C ASP A 29 -1.74 -5.18 7.06
N GLY A 30 -0.46 -5.12 7.39
CA GLY A 30 0.62 -5.26 6.42
C GLY A 30 0.65 -6.63 5.73
N VAL A 31 0.43 -7.75 6.46
CA VAL A 31 0.34 -9.08 5.83
C VAL A 31 -0.83 -9.18 4.85
N CYS A 32 -1.99 -8.61 5.20
CA CYS A 32 -3.12 -8.55 4.28
C CYS A 32 -2.84 -7.65 3.08
N ALA A 33 -2.21 -6.49 3.28
CA ALA A 33 -1.81 -5.57 2.23
C ALA A 33 -0.86 -6.25 1.24
N ALA A 34 0.16 -6.94 1.74
CA ALA A 34 1.10 -7.70 0.93
C ALA A 34 0.42 -8.83 0.14
N ALA A 35 -0.53 -9.55 0.74
CA ALA A 35 -1.29 -10.60 0.05
C ALA A 35 -2.15 -10.04 -1.08
N ILE A 36 -2.82 -8.91 -0.86
CA ILE A 36 -3.62 -8.21 -1.88
C ILE A 36 -2.74 -7.78 -3.05
N LEU A 37 -1.60 -7.15 -2.77
CA LEU A 37 -0.65 -6.70 -3.79
C LEU A 37 -0.06 -7.87 -4.56
N SER A 38 0.38 -8.91 -3.85
CA SER A 38 0.93 -10.11 -4.46
C SER A 38 -0.08 -10.72 -5.44
N LYS A 39 -1.35 -10.86 -5.02
CA LYS A 39 -2.38 -11.42 -5.89
C LYS A 39 -2.69 -10.55 -7.11
N CYS A 40 -2.72 -9.23 -6.93
CA CYS A 40 -2.88 -8.27 -8.01
C CYS A 40 -1.73 -8.35 -9.03
N LEU A 41 -0.48 -8.45 -8.56
CA LEU A 41 0.71 -8.55 -9.40
C LEU A 41 0.76 -9.89 -10.14
N GLU A 42 0.45 -11.01 -9.47
CA GLU A 42 0.30 -12.33 -10.10
C GLU A 42 -0.70 -12.31 -11.26
N ARG A 43 -1.89 -11.74 -11.03
CA ARG A 43 -2.95 -11.61 -12.05
C ARG A 43 -2.50 -10.76 -13.23
N SER A 44 -1.66 -9.76 -12.97
CA SER A 44 -1.08 -8.89 -13.99
C SER A 44 0.13 -9.52 -14.71
N GLY A 45 0.56 -10.72 -14.32
CA GLY A 45 1.73 -11.40 -14.87
C GLY A 45 3.06 -10.73 -14.50
N ILE A 46 3.11 -10.03 -13.36
CA ILE A 46 4.28 -9.26 -12.91
C ILE A 46 5.07 -10.09 -11.87
N GLU A 47 6.33 -10.34 -12.16
CA GLU A 47 7.26 -10.99 -11.23
C GLU A 47 7.54 -10.06 -10.05
N HIS A 48 7.39 -10.59 -8.84
CA HIS A 48 7.62 -9.82 -7.63
C HIS A 48 8.13 -10.69 -6.48
N SER A 49 8.78 -10.03 -5.52
CA SER A 49 9.14 -10.60 -4.22
C SER A 49 8.50 -9.78 -3.10
N VAL A 50 8.37 -10.39 -1.92
CA VAL A 50 7.78 -9.76 -0.73
C VAL A 50 8.81 -9.79 0.39
N SER A 51 8.96 -8.68 1.11
CA SER A 51 9.72 -8.60 2.35
C SER A 51 8.87 -7.94 3.44
N PHE A 52 8.95 -8.47 4.65
CA PHE A 52 8.23 -7.95 5.79
C PHE A 52 9.16 -7.21 6.74
N VAL A 53 8.68 -6.10 7.28
CA VAL A 53 9.37 -5.28 8.26
C VAL A 53 8.56 -5.19 9.53
N GLU A 54 9.15 -5.56 10.66
CA GLU A 54 8.51 -5.45 11.98
C GLU A 54 8.72 -4.07 12.59
N MET A 55 9.93 -3.54 12.48
CA MET A 55 10.26 -2.19 12.91
C MET A 55 10.94 -1.47 11.74
N PRO A 56 10.36 -0.39 11.21
CA PRO A 56 10.83 0.24 9.99
C PRO A 56 12.02 1.18 10.26
N TYR A 57 13.08 0.64 10.87
CA TYR A 57 14.33 1.38 11.03
C TYR A 57 14.99 1.61 9.66
N PRO A 58 15.65 2.77 9.42
CA PRO A 58 16.27 3.09 8.14
C PRO A 58 17.19 2.00 7.60
N GLU A 59 17.92 1.32 8.48
CA GLU A 59 18.87 0.25 8.16
C GLU A 59 18.21 -0.92 7.42
N PHE A 60 16.95 -1.25 7.75
CA PHE A 60 16.20 -2.29 7.04
C PHE A 60 16.09 -1.97 5.55
N PHE A 61 15.87 -0.69 5.22
CA PHE A 61 15.65 -0.25 3.84
C PHE A 61 16.96 -0.13 3.04
N GLU A 62 18.09 0.05 3.72
CA GLU A 62 19.42 0.11 3.10
C GLU A 62 19.89 -1.28 2.62
N ASP A 63 19.49 -2.34 3.33
CA ASP A 63 19.90 -3.73 3.06
C ASP A 63 18.98 -4.47 2.06
N LEU A 64 17.98 -3.80 1.50
CA LEU A 64 17.01 -4.43 0.61
C LEU A 64 17.61 -4.84 -0.73
N PRO A 65 17.12 -5.94 -1.34
CA PRO A 65 17.50 -6.29 -2.70
C PRO A 65 17.10 -5.17 -3.67
N GLY A 66 17.94 -4.95 -4.68
CA GLY A 66 17.61 -4.01 -5.75
C GLY A 66 16.41 -4.49 -6.56
N ALA A 67 15.43 -3.62 -6.76
CA ALA A 67 14.30 -3.82 -7.65
C ALA A 67 14.08 -2.58 -8.52
N ASP A 68 13.50 -2.77 -9.71
CA ASP A 68 13.21 -1.67 -10.62
C ASP A 68 12.07 -0.78 -10.06
N LEU A 69 11.09 -1.39 -9.39
CA LEU A 69 10.00 -0.72 -8.68
C LEU A 69 9.87 -1.28 -7.26
N VAL A 70 9.73 -0.39 -6.28
CA VAL A 70 9.42 -0.77 -4.89
C VAL A 70 8.01 -0.32 -4.54
N ILE A 71 7.21 -1.20 -3.95
CA ILE A 71 5.88 -0.87 -3.40
C ILE A 71 5.95 -1.06 -1.89
N LEU A 72 5.80 0.02 -1.14
CA LEU A 72 5.65 -0.02 0.32
C LEU A 72 4.16 -0.04 0.66
N ALA A 73 3.76 -0.96 1.53
CA ALA A 73 2.38 -1.14 1.94
C ALA A 73 2.29 -1.17 3.46
N ASP A 74 1.40 -0.35 4.03
CA ASP A 74 1.24 -0.20 5.48
C ASP A 74 2.51 0.31 6.21
N VAL A 75 3.39 0.95 5.45
CA VAL A 75 4.65 1.50 5.96
C VAL A 75 5.16 2.59 5.04
N GLY A 76 5.95 3.51 5.60
CA GLY A 76 6.80 4.42 4.85
C GLY A 76 6.38 5.89 4.90
N SER A 77 5.09 6.22 5.09
CA SER A 77 4.65 7.63 5.09
C SER A 77 5.27 8.44 6.21
N SER A 78 5.43 7.85 7.39
CA SER A 78 6.04 8.50 8.56
C SER A 78 7.54 8.81 8.38
N MET A 79 8.19 8.27 7.34
CA MET A 79 9.64 8.34 7.15
C MET A 79 10.06 8.74 5.73
N ILE A 80 9.21 9.51 5.04
CA ILE A 80 9.46 9.97 3.66
C ILE A 80 10.84 10.65 3.52
N ALA A 81 11.29 11.44 4.49
CA ALA A 81 12.63 12.04 4.44
C ALA A 81 13.77 11.01 4.42
N HIS A 82 13.63 9.87 5.13
CA HIS A 82 14.61 8.78 5.12
C HIS A 82 14.52 7.99 3.82
N LEU A 83 13.31 7.64 3.39
CA LEU A 83 13.09 6.95 2.11
C LEU A 83 13.66 7.75 0.94
N LYS A 84 13.56 9.08 0.94
CA LYS A 84 14.19 9.92 -0.09
C LYS A 84 15.70 9.74 -0.15
N ARG A 85 16.39 9.55 0.98
CA ARG A 85 17.86 9.33 0.98
C ARG A 85 18.24 8.00 0.36
N ILE A 86 17.39 6.99 0.51
CA ILE A 86 17.64 5.61 0.07
C ILE A 86 17.18 5.39 -1.37
N PHE A 87 16.01 5.92 -1.72
CA PHE A 87 15.31 5.67 -2.98
C PHE A 87 15.32 6.86 -3.95
N ALA A 88 16.03 7.97 -3.64
CA ALA A 88 16.18 9.06 -4.62
C ALA A 88 16.75 8.53 -5.95
N GLY A 89 16.03 8.81 -7.04
CA GLY A 89 16.36 8.31 -8.38
C GLY A 89 15.82 6.90 -8.68
N ARG A 90 15.03 6.31 -7.77
CA ARG A 90 14.29 5.06 -7.97
C ARG A 90 12.78 5.31 -7.97
N HIS A 91 12.05 4.36 -8.54
CA HIS A 91 10.59 4.39 -8.59
C HIS A 91 10.00 3.69 -7.36
N VAL A 92 9.11 4.40 -6.67
CA VAL A 92 8.51 3.92 -5.43
C VAL A 92 7.02 4.26 -5.42
N ILE A 93 6.19 3.29 -5.03
CA ILE A 93 4.79 3.53 -4.67
C ILE A 93 4.66 3.30 -3.17
N VAL A 94 4.07 4.25 -2.44
CA VAL A 94 3.73 4.09 -1.02
C VAL A 94 2.21 4.02 -0.90
N LEU A 95 1.70 2.94 -0.31
CA LEU A 95 0.28 2.66 -0.05
C LEU A 95 0.08 2.55 1.46
N ASP A 96 -0.35 3.63 2.10
CA ASP A 96 -0.24 3.72 3.55
C ASP A 96 -1.33 4.61 4.14
N HIS A 97 -1.57 4.46 5.44
CA HIS A 97 -2.63 5.15 6.16
C HIS A 97 -2.11 5.88 7.41
N HIS A 98 -0.88 5.64 7.83
CA HIS A 98 -0.26 6.36 8.94
C HIS A 98 -0.13 7.86 8.67
N GLU A 99 -0.04 8.67 9.73
CA GLU A 99 0.26 10.09 9.61
C GLU A 99 1.57 10.30 8.80
N PRO A 100 1.55 11.08 7.71
CA PRO A 100 2.74 11.33 6.92
C PRO A 100 3.75 12.14 7.72
N GLY A 101 5.01 11.72 7.67
CA GLY A 101 6.12 12.41 8.31
C GLY A 101 6.59 13.61 7.49
N ASP A 102 7.42 14.44 8.13
CA ASP A 102 8.04 15.57 7.46
C ASP A 102 9.03 15.11 6.38
N GLY A 103 8.97 15.75 5.22
CA GLY A 103 9.88 15.46 4.12
C GLY A 103 9.34 15.90 2.78
N GLU A 104 10.24 16.20 1.86
CA GLU A 104 9.86 16.45 0.47
C GLU A 104 9.78 15.13 -0.30
N GLU A 105 8.75 15.00 -1.14
CA GLU A 105 8.71 13.94 -2.16
C GLU A 105 9.90 14.05 -3.14
N TRP A 106 10.14 13.02 -3.95
CA TRP A 106 11.13 13.01 -5.02
C TRP A 106 10.55 12.52 -6.34
N THR A 107 11.22 12.85 -7.45
CA THR A 107 10.84 12.33 -8.77
C THR A 107 10.94 10.81 -8.79
N GLY A 108 9.82 10.13 -9.09
CA GLY A 108 9.72 8.68 -9.07
C GLY A 108 8.91 8.12 -7.90
N LEU A 109 8.58 8.96 -6.90
CA LEU A 109 7.63 8.60 -5.84
C LEU A 109 6.19 8.84 -6.27
N VAL A 110 5.33 7.85 -6.07
CA VAL A 110 3.87 8.02 -5.99
C VAL A 110 3.41 7.71 -4.57
N HIS A 111 3.13 8.76 -3.80
CA HIS A 111 2.70 8.66 -2.42
C HIS A 111 1.17 8.66 -2.33
N LEU A 112 0.60 7.48 -2.11
CA LEU A 112 -0.82 7.25 -1.89
C LEU A 112 -1.04 7.01 -0.39
N ASN A 113 -1.27 8.11 0.34
CA ASN A 113 -1.57 8.08 1.76
C ASN A 113 -3.01 8.49 2.07
N ALA A 114 -3.66 7.81 3.02
CA ALA A 114 -5.05 8.09 3.40
C ALA A 114 -5.30 9.56 3.81
N HIS A 115 -4.49 10.11 4.71
CA HIS A 115 -4.60 11.49 5.19
C HIS A 115 -4.40 12.51 4.06
N MET A 116 -3.43 12.27 3.17
CA MET A 116 -3.19 13.13 1.99
C MET A 116 -4.35 13.10 0.99
N LEU A 117 -5.19 12.07 1.04
CA LEU A 117 -6.38 11.93 0.21
C LEU A 117 -7.65 12.45 0.89
N GLY A 118 -7.54 13.00 2.11
CA GLY A 118 -8.66 13.54 2.88
C GLY A 118 -9.50 12.49 3.61
N MET A 119 -8.91 11.32 3.86
CA MET A 119 -9.51 10.25 4.67
C MET A 119 -8.84 10.21 6.05
N ASP A 120 -9.56 9.74 7.06
CA ASP A 120 -8.97 9.44 8.37
C ASP A 120 -8.31 8.05 8.34
N GLY A 121 -6.98 8.02 8.29
CA GLY A 121 -6.21 6.77 8.27
C GLY A 121 -6.33 5.94 9.55
N GLY A 122 -6.78 6.51 10.68
CA GLY A 122 -6.97 5.74 11.91
C GLY A 122 -8.30 5.01 12.00
N THR A 123 -9.31 5.39 11.19
CA THR A 123 -10.68 4.85 11.35
C THR A 123 -11.46 4.59 10.05
N GLU A 124 -11.06 5.19 8.93
CA GLU A 124 -11.81 5.11 7.67
C GLU A 124 -11.18 4.17 6.63
N ILE A 125 -9.88 3.90 6.72
CA ILE A 125 -9.14 2.99 5.84
C ILE A 125 -7.79 2.58 6.44
N SER A 126 -7.45 1.29 6.33
CA SER A 126 -6.15 0.74 6.76
C SER A 126 -5.16 0.64 5.60
N GLY A 127 -3.92 0.23 5.87
CA GLY A 127 -2.91 -0.13 4.86
C GLY A 127 -3.39 -1.21 3.89
N ALA A 128 -4.05 -2.28 4.37
CA ALA A 128 -4.69 -3.27 3.49
C ALA A 128 -5.84 -2.68 2.67
N GLY A 129 -6.59 -1.73 3.24
CA GLY A 129 -7.59 -0.95 2.52
C GLY A 129 -6.98 -0.13 1.37
N MET A 130 -5.87 0.56 1.63
CA MET A 130 -5.12 1.32 0.62
C MET A 130 -4.57 0.41 -0.49
N ALA A 131 -4.02 -0.75 -0.12
CA ALA A 131 -3.59 -1.78 -1.07
C ALA A 131 -4.75 -2.30 -1.93
N TYR A 132 -5.94 -2.51 -1.35
CA TYR A 132 -7.13 -2.92 -2.09
C TYR A 132 -7.62 -1.87 -3.08
N LEU A 133 -7.65 -0.59 -2.69
CA LEU A 133 -8.03 0.48 -3.62
C LEU A 133 -7.09 0.52 -4.84
N PHE A 134 -5.79 0.31 -4.61
CA PHE A 134 -4.80 0.18 -5.67
C PHE A 134 -5.06 -1.05 -6.55
N ALA A 135 -5.22 -2.23 -5.95
CA ALA A 135 -5.49 -3.47 -6.69
C ALA A 135 -6.78 -3.40 -7.52
N TYR A 136 -7.86 -2.86 -6.96
CA TYR A 136 -9.12 -2.64 -7.66
C TYR A 136 -8.98 -1.67 -8.84
N ALA A 137 -8.11 -0.65 -8.71
CA ALA A 137 -7.83 0.28 -9.80
C ALA A 137 -6.92 -0.32 -10.89
N CYS A 138 -6.07 -1.29 -10.56
CA CYS A 138 -5.33 -2.08 -11.55
C CYS A 138 -6.28 -2.92 -12.39
N ASP A 139 -7.19 -3.64 -11.72
CA ASP A 139 -8.24 -4.45 -12.35
C ASP A 139 -9.43 -4.65 -11.38
N THR A 140 -10.64 -4.43 -11.87
CA THR A 140 -11.87 -4.63 -11.09
C THR A 140 -12.12 -6.10 -10.74
N GLU A 141 -11.49 -7.06 -11.41
CA GLU A 141 -11.52 -8.48 -11.02
C GLU A 141 -10.93 -8.72 -9.63
N ASN A 142 -10.12 -7.78 -9.10
CA ASN A 142 -9.60 -7.82 -7.74
C ASN A 142 -10.64 -7.51 -6.65
N THR A 143 -11.92 -7.34 -7.01
CA THR A 143 -13.01 -7.17 -6.03
C THR A 143 -13.08 -8.31 -5.02
N ASP A 144 -12.70 -9.52 -5.43
CA ASP A 144 -12.64 -10.72 -4.56
C ASP A 144 -11.56 -10.65 -3.48
N LEU A 145 -10.65 -9.66 -3.53
CA LEU A 145 -9.67 -9.39 -2.50
C LEU A 145 -10.21 -8.49 -1.36
N SER A 146 -11.44 -7.98 -1.48
CA SER A 146 -12.07 -7.15 -0.45
C SER A 146 -12.10 -7.80 0.94
N PRO A 147 -12.26 -9.13 1.13
CA PRO A 147 -12.19 -9.73 2.47
C PRO A 147 -10.84 -9.52 3.15
N PHE A 148 -9.72 -9.55 2.42
CA PHE A 148 -8.39 -9.30 2.98
C PHE A 148 -8.23 -7.86 3.46
N ALA A 149 -8.79 -6.90 2.73
CA ALA A 149 -8.79 -5.50 3.17
C ALA A 149 -9.56 -5.32 4.48
N ILE A 150 -10.68 -6.03 4.65
CA ILE A 150 -11.44 -6.01 5.90
C ILE A 150 -10.69 -6.71 7.03
N ILE A 151 -10.05 -7.86 6.77
CA ILE A 151 -9.23 -8.54 7.79
C ILE A 151 -8.10 -7.64 8.26
N GLY A 152 -7.42 -6.93 7.36
CA GLY A 152 -6.38 -5.96 7.70
C GLY A 152 -6.92 -4.82 8.56
N ALA A 153 -8.03 -4.19 8.15
CA ALA A 153 -8.66 -3.11 8.91
C ALA A 153 -9.13 -3.55 10.32
N LEU A 154 -9.61 -4.78 10.49
CA LEU A 154 -9.94 -5.34 11.81
C LEU A 154 -8.67 -5.64 12.62
N GLY A 155 -7.62 -6.11 11.96
CA GLY A 155 -6.29 -6.32 12.56
C GLY A 155 -5.68 -5.03 13.10
N ASP A 156 -5.92 -3.92 12.41
CA ASP A 156 -5.53 -2.55 12.78
C ASP A 156 -6.55 -1.89 13.76
N ALA A 157 -7.50 -2.65 14.30
CA ALA A 157 -8.51 -2.20 15.25
C ALA A 157 -9.38 -1.02 14.76
N GLN A 158 -9.59 -0.86 13.45
CA GLN A 158 -10.39 0.23 12.89
C GLN A 158 -11.90 0.08 13.13
N ASP A 159 -12.34 -1.04 13.70
CA ASP A 159 -13.71 -1.28 14.17
C ASP A 159 -13.88 -1.09 15.68
N LEU A 160 -12.92 -0.45 16.38
CA LEU A 160 -12.92 -0.29 17.84
C LEU A 160 -14.24 0.22 18.44
N TRP A 161 -15.01 0.99 17.68
CA TRP A 161 -16.31 1.53 18.08
C TRP A 161 -17.52 0.67 17.69
N GLY A 162 -17.29 -0.61 17.36
CA GLY A 162 -18.31 -1.60 17.03
C GLY A 162 -18.81 -1.57 15.58
N GLU A 163 -18.18 -0.79 14.70
CA GLU A 163 -18.52 -0.72 13.28
C GLU A 163 -17.36 -0.23 12.42
N LEU A 164 -17.30 -0.73 11.18
CA LEU A 164 -16.44 -0.16 10.14
C LEU A 164 -17.04 1.13 9.61
N ARG A 165 -16.20 2.13 9.35
CA ARG A 165 -16.59 3.46 8.85
C ARG A 165 -15.91 3.78 7.52
N GLY A 166 -16.20 4.97 6.98
CA GLY A 166 -15.51 5.49 5.80
C GLY A 166 -15.47 4.54 4.60
N ILE A 167 -14.26 4.31 4.09
CA ILE A 167 -14.03 3.40 2.97
C ILE A 167 -14.09 1.93 3.41
N ASN A 168 -13.63 1.58 4.60
CA ASN A 168 -13.75 0.22 5.13
C ASN A 168 -15.19 -0.31 5.06
N ARG A 169 -16.18 0.53 5.42
CA ARG A 169 -17.60 0.14 5.31
C ARG A 169 -18.03 -0.14 3.86
N LYS A 170 -17.54 0.66 2.91
CA LYS A 170 -17.83 0.47 1.48
C LYS A 170 -17.19 -0.80 0.94
N ILE A 171 -15.95 -1.09 1.34
CA ILE A 171 -15.26 -2.34 0.98
C ILE A 171 -16.02 -3.55 1.54
N ALA A 172 -16.46 -3.48 2.81
CA ALA A 172 -17.19 -4.58 3.44
C ALA A 172 -18.51 -4.91 2.73
N GLN A 173 -19.20 -3.89 2.20
CA GLN A 173 -20.43 -4.07 1.42
C GLN A 173 -20.18 -4.77 0.07
N LEU A 174 -18.99 -4.61 -0.52
CA LEU A 174 -18.59 -5.31 -1.74
C LEU A 174 -18.26 -6.79 -1.48
N ALA A 175 -17.66 -7.08 -0.31
CA ALA A 175 -17.29 -8.45 0.07
C ALA A 175 -18.49 -9.39 0.32
N THR A 176 -19.69 -8.84 0.49
CA THR A 176 -20.92 -9.59 0.81
C THR A 176 -21.88 -9.80 -0.37
N GLY A 177 -21.53 -9.32 -1.56
CA GLY A 177 -22.34 -9.45 -2.78
C GLY A 177 -21.80 -10.51 -3.72
#